data_AF-A0A7J2VAT4-F1
#
_entry.id   AF-A0A7J2VAT4-F1
#
_cell.length_a   1.000
_cell.length_b   1.000
_cell.length_c   1.000
_cell.angle_alpha   90.00
_cell.angle_beta   90.00
_cell.angle_gamma   90.00
#
_symmetry.space_group_name_H-M   'P 1'
#
loop_
_entity.id
_entity.type
_entity.pdbx_description
1 polymer ?
#
loop_
_entity_poly.entity_id
_entity_poly.type
_entity_poly.pdbx_seq_one_letter_code
_entity_poly.pdbx_strand_id
1 'polypeptide(L)'
;MELESTISRLIILEASRELINHIENDVVIVGAGPSGLTAAKYLADRGFKVVVLEKRLSYGGGIGGGGSLFHKVVVDSRALEILRDFGVRYRETEINGYYVVDAAELMSKLAA
;
A
#
# COMPACT_ATOMS: atom_id res chain seq x y z
N MET A 1 -8.76 -35.67 -10.42
CA MET A 1 -7.46 -35.03 -10.17
C MET A 1 -7.22 -35.04 -8.67
N GLU A 2 -6.02 -35.37 -8.23
CA GLU A 2 -5.58 -35.27 -6.83
C GLU A 2 -5.66 -33.82 -6.31
N LEU A 3 -5.92 -33.62 -5.01
CA LEU A 3 -6.07 -32.29 -4.39
C LEU A 3 -4.87 -31.37 -4.69
N GLU A 4 -3.65 -31.87 -4.46
CA GLU A 4 -2.40 -31.11 -4.67
C GLU A 4 -2.21 -30.65 -6.12
N SER A 5 -2.57 -31.51 -7.08
CA SER A 5 -2.51 -31.18 -8.51
C SER A 5 -3.50 -30.07 -8.88
N THR A 6 -4.64 -30.02 -8.20
CA THR A 6 -5.67 -29.00 -8.42
C THR A 6 -5.23 -27.66 -7.84
N ILE A 7 -4.71 -27.65 -6.61
CA ILE A 7 -4.19 -26.45 -5.94
C ILE A 7 -3.06 -25.82 -6.77
N SER A 8 -2.06 -26.62 -7.16
CA SER A 8 -0.92 -26.15 -7.94
C SER A 8 -1.35 -25.57 -9.29
N ARG A 9 -2.30 -26.22 -9.97
CA ARG A 9 -2.86 -25.74 -11.23
C ARG A 9 -3.57 -24.40 -11.06
N LEU A 10 -4.37 -24.22 -10.01
CA LEU A 10 -5.10 -22.99 -9.76
C LEU A 10 -4.16 -21.81 -9.47
N ILE A 11 -3.13 -22.02 -8.64
CA ILE A 11 -2.12 -20.99 -8.34
C ILE A 11 -1.46 -20.49 -9.65
N ILE A 12 -1.00 -21.41 -10.50
CA ILE A 12 -0.33 -21.05 -11.77
C ILE A 12 -1.28 -20.30 -12.71
N LEU A 13 -2.53 -20.77 -12.82
CA LEU A 13 -3.50 -20.17 -13.74
C LEU A 13 -3.91 -18.76 -13.31
N GLU A 14 -4.24 -18.55 -12.05
CA GLU A 14 -4.66 -17.23 -11.56
C GLU A 14 -3.50 -16.23 -11.63
N ALA A 15 -2.29 -16.62 -11.22
CA ALA A 15 -1.11 -15.76 -11.35
C ALA A 15 -0.82 -15.39 -12.83
N SER A 16 -0.93 -16.36 -13.74
CA SER A 16 -0.73 -16.10 -15.17
C SER A 16 -1.79 -15.17 -15.75
N ARG A 17 -3.06 -15.32 -15.33
CA ARG A 17 -4.16 -14.44 -15.76
C ARG A 17 -3.94 -13.01 -15.29
N GLU A 18 -3.52 -12.81 -14.05
CA GLU A 18 -3.21 -11.49 -13.50
C GLU A 18 -2.07 -10.83 -14.28
N LEU A 19 -0.99 -11.57 -14.54
CA LEU A 19 0.13 -11.06 -15.35
C LEU A 19 -0.30 -10.69 -16.76
N ILE A 20 -1.11 -11.52 -17.44
CA ILE A 20 -1.65 -11.22 -18.77
C ILE A 20 -2.53 -9.96 -18.71
N ASN A 21 -3.38 -9.84 -17.69
CA ASN A 21 -4.22 -8.66 -17.51
C ASN A 21 -3.36 -7.40 -17.34
N HIS A 22 -2.20 -7.47 -16.69
CA HIS A 22 -1.32 -6.33 -16.45
C HIS A 22 -0.19 -6.16 -17.49
N ILE A 23 -0.28 -6.78 -18.68
CA ILE A 23 0.65 -6.49 -19.79
C ILE A 23 0.50 -5.02 -20.25
N GLU A 24 -0.73 -4.51 -20.25
CA GLU A 24 -1.05 -3.12 -20.60
C GLU A 24 -1.76 -2.45 -19.41
N ASN A 25 -1.22 -1.31 -18.97
CA ASN A 25 -1.76 -0.48 -17.88
C ASN A 25 -1.70 0.99 -18.28
N ASP A 26 -2.62 1.79 -17.74
CA ASP A 26 -2.57 3.24 -17.93
C ASP A 26 -1.42 3.85 -17.12
N VAL A 27 -1.14 3.31 -15.93
CA VAL A 27 -0.08 3.76 -15.04
C VAL A 27 0.66 2.58 -14.41
N VAL A 28 1.98 2.65 -14.41
CA VAL A 28 2.88 1.73 -13.69
C VAL A 28 3.61 2.50 -12.61
N ILE A 29 3.44 2.08 -11.35
CA ILE A 29 4.12 2.67 -10.19
C ILE A 29 5.22 1.70 -9.73
N VAL A 30 6.44 2.21 -9.57
CA VAL A 30 7.58 1.43 -9.08
C VAL A 30 7.84 1.77 -7.61
N GLY A 31 7.58 0.80 -6.73
CA GLY A 31 7.75 0.86 -5.29
C GLY A 31 6.43 0.94 -4.53
N ALA A 32 6.16 -0.03 -3.65
CA ALA A 32 4.99 -0.07 -2.77
C ALA A 32 5.28 0.62 -1.42
N GLY A 33 5.91 1.79 -1.47
CA GLY A 33 6.10 2.67 -0.31
C GLY A 33 4.90 3.58 -0.05
N PRO A 34 4.98 4.48 0.95
CA PRO A 34 3.87 5.35 1.31
C PRO A 34 3.40 6.22 0.14
N SER A 35 4.32 6.83 -0.59
CA SER A 35 4.01 7.66 -1.76
C SER A 35 3.42 6.85 -2.92
N GLY A 36 4.00 5.69 -3.22
CA GLY A 36 3.56 4.83 -4.33
C GLY A 36 2.15 4.29 -4.10
N LEU A 37 1.88 3.77 -2.90
CA LEU A 37 0.55 3.28 -2.52
C LEU A 37 -0.50 4.40 -2.48
N THR A 38 -0.12 5.58 -1.96
CA THR A 38 -0.99 6.77 -1.98
C THR A 38 -1.35 7.19 -3.41
N ALA A 39 -0.36 7.28 -4.30
CA ALA A 39 -0.58 7.61 -5.70
C ALA A 39 -1.45 6.56 -6.40
N ALA A 40 -1.20 5.27 -6.12
CA ALA A 40 -1.95 4.16 -6.70
C ALA A 40 -3.44 4.27 -6.40
N LYS A 41 -3.81 4.49 -5.12
CA LYS A 41 -5.21 4.68 -4.72
C LYS A 41 -5.86 5.81 -5.50
N TYR A 42 -5.28 7.00 -5.48
CA TYR A 42 -5.93 8.18 -6.07
C TYR A 42 -6.05 8.09 -7.59
N LEU A 43 -5.13 7.39 -8.27
CA LEU A 43 -5.23 7.11 -9.69
C LEU A 43 -6.28 6.04 -9.98
N ALA A 44 -6.33 4.97 -9.19
CA ALA A 44 -7.34 3.93 -9.31
C ALA A 44 -8.76 4.47 -9.04
N ASP A 45 -8.94 5.32 -8.03
CA ASP A 45 -10.20 6.01 -7.71
C ASP A 45 -10.68 6.92 -8.88
N ARG A 46 -9.76 7.35 -9.76
CA ARG A 46 -10.05 8.12 -10.98
C ARG A 46 -10.31 7.25 -12.20
N GLY A 47 -10.32 5.93 -12.04
CA GLY A 47 -10.65 4.96 -13.09
C GLY A 47 -9.45 4.53 -13.95
N PHE A 48 -8.22 4.91 -13.60
CA PHE A 48 -7.04 4.41 -14.30
C PHE A 48 -6.76 2.95 -13.91
N LYS A 49 -6.35 2.15 -14.89
CA LYS A 49 -5.77 0.82 -14.65
C LYS A 49 -4.34 0.98 -14.16
N VAL A 50 -4.15 0.85 -12.87
CA VAL A 50 -2.86 1.04 -12.19
C VAL A 50 -2.28 -0.31 -11.76
N VAL A 51 -0.97 -0.48 -11.94
CA VAL A 51 -0.22 -1.59 -11.33
C VAL A 51 0.92 -1.02 -10.48
N VAL A 52 1.16 -1.61 -9.31
CA VAL A 52 2.29 -1.28 -8.43
C VAL A 52 3.27 -2.44 -8.44
N LEU A 53 4.54 -2.16 -8.77
CA LEU A 53 5.62 -3.14 -8.78
C LEU A 53 6.54 -2.89 -7.59
N GLU A 54 6.66 -3.87 -6.70
CA GLU A 54 7.56 -3.82 -5.54
C GLU A 54 8.67 -4.87 -5.68
N LYS A 55 9.88 -4.50 -5.28
CA LYS A 55 11.06 -5.37 -5.32
C LYS A 55 11.02 -6.43 -4.22
N ARG A 56 10.51 -6.08 -3.05
CA ARG A 56 10.44 -6.96 -1.86
C ARG A 56 9.16 -7.81 -1.90
N LEU A 57 9.17 -8.93 -1.18
CA LEU A 57 7.96 -9.73 -0.96
C LEU A 57 6.93 -9.00 -0.08
N SER A 58 7.37 -8.00 0.68
CA SER A 58 6.52 -7.15 1.50
C SER A 58 6.36 -5.76 0.92
N TYR A 59 5.16 -5.19 1.07
CA TYR A 59 4.87 -3.79 0.80
C TYR A 59 5.20 -2.90 2.01
N GLY A 60 5.01 -1.59 1.86
CA GLY A 60 5.17 -0.59 2.92
C GLY A 60 6.48 0.20 2.86
N GLY A 61 7.45 -0.23 2.05
CA GLY A 61 8.73 0.45 1.88
C GLY A 61 9.45 0.69 3.23
N GLY A 62 9.67 1.96 3.56
CA GLY A 62 10.34 2.38 4.81
C GLY A 62 9.43 2.53 6.04
N ILE A 63 8.11 2.31 5.92
CA ILE A 63 7.16 2.57 7.03
C ILE A 63 7.37 1.59 8.18
N GLY A 64 7.62 0.31 7.88
CA GLY A 64 7.56 -0.77 8.88
C GLY A 64 8.50 -0.60 10.08
N GLY A 65 9.63 0.10 9.90
CA GLY A 65 10.57 0.38 10.99
C GLY A 65 10.22 1.60 11.85
N GLY A 66 9.20 2.37 11.48
CA GLY A 66 8.84 3.64 12.09
C GLY A 66 10.03 4.61 12.18
N GLY A 67 10.09 5.41 13.24
CA GLY A 67 11.22 6.29 13.53
C GLY A 67 12.18 5.63 14.52
N SER A 68 13.42 5.33 14.13
CA SER A 68 14.43 4.73 15.03
C SER A 68 13.94 3.45 15.74
N LEU A 69 13.23 2.57 15.03
CA LEU A 69 12.57 1.35 15.57
C LEU A 69 11.43 1.59 16.56
N PHE A 70 11.06 2.85 16.81
CA PHE A 70 9.79 3.16 17.47
C PHE A 70 8.67 3.01 16.46
N HIS A 71 7.63 2.27 16.84
CA HIS A 71 6.44 1.94 16.03
C HIS A 71 5.53 3.12 15.66
N LYS A 72 6.02 4.37 15.72
CA LYS A 72 5.28 5.60 15.44
C LYS A 72 5.87 6.36 14.25
N VAL A 73 4.98 6.99 13.49
CA VAL A 73 5.30 7.92 12.40
C VAL A 73 4.60 9.24 12.70
N VAL A 74 5.25 10.36 12.36
CA VAL A 74 4.67 11.69 12.49
C VAL A 74 4.42 12.26 11.10
N VAL A 75 3.25 12.88 10.93
CA VAL A 75 2.92 13.68 9.75
C VAL A 75 2.44 15.06 10.19
N ASP A 76 2.52 16.05 9.31
CA ASP A 76 1.90 17.34 9.55
C ASP A 76 0.45 17.39 9.03
N SER A 77 -0.24 18.50 9.31
CA SER A 77 -1.65 18.74 8.98
C SER A 77 -2.01 18.54 7.51
N ARG A 78 -1.07 18.69 6.57
CA ARG A 78 -1.29 18.49 5.12
C ARG A 78 -1.61 17.04 4.76
N ALA A 79 -1.14 16.08 5.57
CA ALA A 79 -1.38 14.66 5.33
C ALA A 79 -2.73 14.17 5.90
N LEU A 80 -3.45 15.00 6.66
CA LEU A 80 -4.68 14.55 7.33
C LEU A 80 -5.78 14.11 6.36
N GLU A 81 -5.87 14.75 5.19
CA GLU A 81 -6.82 14.34 4.15
C GLU A 81 -6.51 12.93 3.66
N ILE A 82 -5.23 12.66 3.35
CA ILE A 82 -4.76 11.34 2.97
C ILE A 82 -5.04 10.32 4.08
N LEU A 83 -4.72 10.63 5.34
CA LEU A 83 -5.01 9.72 6.45
C LEU A 83 -6.51 9.41 6.56
N ARG A 84 -7.39 10.39 6.35
CA ARG A 84 -8.84 10.16 6.36
C ARG A 84 -9.32 9.31 5.19
N ASP A 85 -8.80 9.55 3.98
CA ASP A 85 -9.17 8.80 2.77
C ASP A 85 -8.77 7.32 2.86
N PHE A 86 -7.68 7.02 3.57
CA PHE A 86 -7.25 5.67 3.91
C PHE A 86 -7.83 5.17 5.25
N GLY A 87 -8.60 5.99 5.96
CA GLY A 87 -9.18 5.67 7.26
C GLY A 87 -8.16 5.42 8.38
N VAL A 88 -6.92 5.87 8.26
CA VAL A 88 -5.85 5.70 9.26
C VAL A 88 -6.18 6.52 10.52
N ARG A 89 -6.13 5.87 11.68
CA ARG A 89 -6.27 6.58 12.96
C ARG A 89 -5.03 7.41 13.24
N TYR A 90 -5.26 8.63 13.71
CA TYR A 90 -4.22 9.57 14.10
C TYR A 90 -4.59 10.28 15.39
N ARG A 91 -3.56 10.78 16.10
CA ARG A 91 -3.72 11.61 17.29
C ARG A 91 -2.89 12.87 17.11
N GLU A 92 -3.46 14.04 17.42
CA GLU A 92 -2.68 15.28 17.46
C GLU A 92 -1.65 15.22 18.60
N THR A 93 -0.45 15.71 18.33
CA THR A 93 0.62 15.77 19.32
C THR A 93 0.51 17.03 20.17
N GLU A 94 1.43 17.21 21.12
CA GLU A 94 1.54 18.46 21.89
C GLU A 94 2.05 19.63 21.03
N ILE A 95 2.65 19.33 19.87
CA ILE A 95 3.06 20.33 18.89
C ILE A 95 1.94 20.49 17.87
N ASN A 96 1.29 21.66 17.89
CA ASN A 96 0.16 21.98 17.03
C ASN A 96 0.46 21.73 15.54
N GLY A 97 -0.47 21.09 14.85
CA GLY A 97 -0.34 20.78 13.42
C GLY A 97 0.50 19.54 13.11
N TYR A 98 0.96 18.80 14.12
CA TYR A 98 1.63 17.51 13.96
C TYR A 98 0.80 16.38 14.57
N TYR A 99 0.75 15.26 13.86
CA TYR A 99 -0.08 14.11 14.19
C TYR A 99 0.78 12.85 14.20
N VAL A 100 0.50 11.98 15.17
CA VAL A 100 1.16 10.69 15.29
C VAL A 100 0.23 9.57 14.85
N VAL A 101 0.78 8.63 14.10
CA VAL A 101 0.10 7.41 13.64
C VAL A 101 0.91 6.17 14.02
N ASP A 102 0.21 5.03 14.08
CA ASP A 102 0.86 3.74 14.22
C ASP A 102 1.45 3.29 12.88
N ALA A 103 2.72 2.88 12.88
CA ALA A 103 3.43 2.50 11.66
C ALA A 103 2.79 1.27 10.97
N ALA A 104 2.34 0.28 11.76
CA ALA A 104 1.73 -0.92 11.21
C ALA A 104 0.32 -0.65 10.65
N GLU A 105 -0.44 0.23 11.32
CA GLU A 105 -1.73 0.67 10.81
C GLU A 105 -1.58 1.47 9.50
N LEU A 106 -0.67 2.45 9.47
CA LEU A 106 -0.41 3.23 8.27
C LEU A 106 -0.01 2.30 7.11
N MET A 107 0.93 1.38 7.35
CA MET A 107 1.39 0.44 6.33
C MET A 107 0.27 -0.45 5.78
N SER A 108 -0.55 -1.01 6.66
CA SER A 108 -1.64 -1.93 6.26
C SER A 108 -2.75 -1.20 5.52
N LYS A 109 -3.16 -0.02 5.97
CA LYS A 109 -4.25 0.73 5.34
C LYS A 109 -3.88 1.35 4.00
N LEU A 110 -2.62 1.74 3.81
CA LEU A 110 -2.18 2.24 2.50
C LEU A 110 -2.25 1.17 1.39
N ALA A 111 -2.23 -0.11 1.75
CA ALA A 111 -2.32 -1.22 0.80
C ALA A 111 -3.74 -1.82 0.69
N ALA A 112 -4.74 -1.23 1.35
CA ALA A 112 -6.11 -1.73 1.43
C ALA A 112 -7.02 -1.24 0.28
#